data_AF-A0A090X9S8-F1
#
_entry.id   AF-A0A090X9S8-F1
#
_cell.length_a   1.000
_cell.length_b   1.000
_cell.length_c   1.000
_cell.angle_alpha   90.00
_cell.angle_beta   90.00
_cell.angle_gamma   90.00
#
_symmetry.space_group_name_H-M   'P 1'
#
loop_
_entity.id
_entity.type
_entity.pdbx_description
1 polymer ?
#
loop_
_entity_poly.entity_id
_entity_poly.type
_entity_poly.pdbx_seq_one_letter_code
_entity_poly.pdbx_strand_id
1 'polypeptide(L)'
;SARGVDYDQPCTESDVQCCHILDDLSFWNELLWLCHLEMREEAPGELGTDCLVGFTPIIASEAVCCHAHIVLHWLLTEHRCIRTLKVKGVVAHRNPRLFLDALRLNNGLRRLELHECDLEDGCKTRIQDASQHLVVAIGTLTGLEELVLHDVFLSQDALALLGTAFENMPCLRSFSASLGHVSAPQTDVLIQSLKRSKTIKALHCNDWCLRHGKDTTFAEYLAEHVVLQELVINITRGFRSRAKEVESVFEVLATNRVLRKLHLVGHLFEPSQGLLLSKVMATNNTLQSFRTCGNKCTFEDDSLAKIVGGNTGLLELEMENIAVVGVEQLAEAIRTNTTMKKLSLCCSELSLADTTKLCEALAKNSTLQTVTGEEVNESLVADVYKVLRETGTDQRMKFRSIIKSPFALQEALEHCHELTEVDYCPTPRSVTGTLNSVFGCYFIDELDY
;
A
#
# COMPACT_ATOMS: atom_id res chain seq x y z
N SER A 1 0.82 32.84 -29.41
CA SER A 1 -0.11 31.70 -29.29
C SER A 1 -1.41 32.05 -30.02
N ALA A 2 -2.11 31.08 -30.64
CA ALA A 2 -3.40 31.30 -31.29
C ALA A 2 -4.58 31.47 -30.29
N ARG A 3 -4.30 31.33 -28.98
CA ARG A 3 -5.28 31.40 -27.88
C ARG A 3 -5.12 32.63 -26.98
N GLY A 4 -4.13 33.51 -27.21
CA GLY A 4 -3.90 34.71 -26.39
C GLY A 4 -3.41 34.45 -24.96
N VAL A 5 -3.15 33.20 -24.58
CA VAL A 5 -2.54 32.80 -23.31
C VAL A 5 -1.03 32.95 -23.39
N ASP A 6 -0.43 33.55 -22.36
CA ASP A 6 1.01 33.66 -22.14
C ASP A 6 1.50 32.44 -21.35
N TYR A 7 2.01 31.45 -22.07
CA TYR A 7 2.51 30.20 -21.48
C TYR A 7 3.96 30.32 -20.97
N ASP A 8 4.61 31.46 -21.16
CA ASP A 8 5.98 31.70 -20.65
C ASP A 8 5.95 32.34 -19.25
N GLN A 9 4.76 32.52 -18.67
CA GLN A 9 4.57 33.11 -17.36
C GLN A 9 4.98 32.14 -16.24
N PRO A 10 5.75 32.58 -15.21
CA PRO A 10 6.09 31.73 -14.06
C PRO A 10 4.88 31.44 -13.19
N CYS A 11 5.03 30.57 -12.18
CA CYS A 11 3.93 30.18 -11.28
C CYS A 11 3.15 31.37 -10.73
N THR A 12 1.83 31.36 -10.93
CA THR A 12 0.92 32.38 -10.39
C THR A 12 0.22 31.94 -9.10
N GLU A 13 0.50 30.72 -8.61
CA GLU A 13 -0.06 30.17 -7.37
C GLU A 13 0.22 31.11 -6.18
N SER A 14 -0.85 31.43 -5.45
CA SER A 14 -0.81 32.18 -4.19
C SER A 14 -1.94 31.71 -3.27
N ASP A 15 -1.99 32.23 -2.05
CA ASP A 15 -3.03 31.86 -1.06
C ASP A 15 -4.47 32.12 -1.52
N VAL A 16 -4.66 32.93 -2.57
CA VAL A 16 -5.99 33.36 -3.05
C VAL A 16 -6.31 32.91 -4.48
N GLN A 17 -5.35 32.31 -5.20
CA GLN A 17 -5.57 31.89 -6.58
C GLN A 17 -4.73 30.67 -6.97
N CYS A 18 -5.33 29.81 -7.80
CA CYS A 18 -4.66 28.68 -8.42
C CYS A 18 -3.68 29.15 -9.51
N CYS A 19 -2.73 28.28 -9.86
CA CYS A 19 -1.78 28.55 -10.93
C CYS A 19 -2.49 28.56 -12.30
N HIS A 20 -2.11 29.48 -13.19
CA HIS A 20 -2.70 29.63 -14.53
C HIS A 20 -2.52 28.38 -15.42
N ILE A 21 -1.57 27.51 -15.08
CA ILE A 21 -1.40 26.22 -15.77
C ILE A 21 -2.65 25.34 -15.67
N LEU A 22 -3.41 25.45 -14.58
CA LEU A 22 -4.67 24.71 -14.41
C LEU A 22 -5.73 25.10 -15.43
N ASP A 23 -5.67 26.32 -15.99
CA ASP A 23 -6.67 26.82 -16.93
C ASP A 23 -6.60 26.10 -18.29
N ASP A 24 -5.47 25.46 -18.63
CA ASP A 24 -5.28 24.74 -19.89
C ASP A 24 -4.37 23.51 -19.75
N LEU A 25 -4.73 22.58 -18.85
CA LEU A 25 -4.04 21.29 -18.72
C LEU A 25 -3.97 20.51 -20.05
N SER A 26 -4.96 20.68 -20.92
CA SER A 26 -5.00 20.01 -22.22
C SER A 26 -3.80 20.34 -23.10
N PHE A 27 -3.40 21.62 -23.13
CA PHE A 27 -2.22 22.08 -23.85
C PHE A 27 -0.93 21.50 -23.28
N TRP A 28 -0.78 21.54 -21.94
CA TRP A 28 0.41 21.00 -21.29
C TRP A 28 0.54 19.49 -21.47
N ASN A 29 -0.58 18.77 -21.41
CA ASN A 29 -0.62 17.33 -21.63
C ASN A 29 -0.30 16.94 -23.08
N GLU A 30 -0.65 17.77 -24.08
CA GLU A 30 -0.21 17.56 -25.47
C GLU A 30 1.33 17.56 -25.59
N LEU A 31 2.00 18.42 -24.82
CA LEU A 31 3.47 18.52 -24.80
C LEU A 31 4.12 17.42 -23.95
N LEU A 32 3.60 17.17 -22.74
CA LEU A 32 4.14 16.19 -21.79
C LEU A 32 3.90 14.75 -22.22
N TRP A 33 2.88 14.49 -23.04
CA TRP A 33 2.64 13.17 -23.60
C TRP A 33 3.85 12.63 -24.38
N LEU A 34 4.60 13.53 -25.03
CA LEU A 34 5.83 13.21 -25.78
C LEU A 34 6.97 12.72 -24.88
N CYS A 35 6.91 12.98 -23.58
CA CYS A 35 7.81 12.42 -22.57
C CYS A 35 7.10 11.46 -21.60
N HIS A 36 5.97 10.86 -22.02
CA HIS A 36 5.23 9.85 -21.24
C HIS A 36 4.63 10.34 -19.92
N LEU A 37 4.36 11.64 -19.82
CA LEU A 37 3.76 12.24 -18.64
C LEU A 37 2.40 12.86 -18.96
N GLU A 38 1.54 12.83 -17.97
CA GLU A 38 0.31 13.61 -17.90
C GLU A 38 0.34 14.47 -16.64
N MET A 39 -0.11 15.71 -16.74
CA MET A 39 -0.36 16.58 -15.61
C MET A 39 -1.85 16.53 -15.23
N ARG A 40 -2.11 16.44 -13.93
CA ARG A 40 -3.47 16.45 -13.37
C ARG A 40 -3.52 17.17 -12.03
N GLU A 41 -4.73 17.57 -11.66
CA GLU A 41 -5.03 18.05 -10.32
C GLU A 41 -5.26 16.85 -9.39
N GLU A 42 -4.42 16.70 -8.36
CA GLU A 42 -4.54 15.60 -7.38
C GLU A 42 -5.44 15.97 -6.20
N ALA A 43 -5.43 17.25 -5.85
CA ALA A 43 -6.32 17.88 -4.89
C ALA A 43 -6.57 19.33 -5.36
N PRO A 44 -7.62 20.02 -4.89
CA PRO A 44 -7.93 21.38 -5.32
C PRO A 44 -6.72 22.33 -5.23
N GLY A 45 -6.22 22.78 -6.39
CA GLY A 45 -5.04 23.65 -6.52
C GLY A 45 -3.67 22.96 -6.51
N GLU A 46 -3.62 21.65 -6.25
CA GLU A 46 -2.37 20.87 -6.19
C GLU A 46 -2.18 20.06 -7.47
N LEU A 47 -1.09 20.37 -8.19
CA LEU A 47 -0.74 19.70 -9.43
C LEU A 47 0.23 18.55 -9.18
N GLY A 48 -0.02 17.44 -9.88
CA GLY A 48 0.86 16.28 -9.95
C GLY A 48 1.05 15.80 -11.37
N THR A 49 2.08 14.99 -11.57
CA THR A 49 2.24 14.22 -12.81
C THR A 49 1.89 12.75 -12.60
N ASP A 50 1.41 12.08 -13.64
CA ASP A 50 1.32 10.62 -13.70
C ASP A 50 1.99 10.08 -14.97
N CYS A 51 2.33 8.80 -14.94
CA CYS A 51 2.99 8.10 -16.04
C CYS A 51 1.96 7.52 -16.99
N LEU A 52 2.09 7.83 -18.28
CA LEU A 52 1.24 7.26 -19.32
C LEU A 52 1.77 5.88 -19.74
N VAL A 53 0.98 4.84 -19.49
CA VAL A 53 1.35 3.44 -19.77
C VAL A 53 0.90 3.03 -21.18
N GLY A 54 1.81 2.44 -21.96
CA GLY A 54 1.45 1.68 -23.17
C GLY A 54 1.49 2.42 -24.50
N PHE A 55 1.90 3.70 -24.55
CA PHE A 55 1.98 4.45 -25.80
C PHE A 55 3.31 5.21 -25.94
N THR A 56 4.14 4.77 -26.88
CA THR A 56 5.18 5.59 -27.51
C THR A 56 4.60 6.14 -28.81
N PRO A 57 4.55 7.46 -29.04
CA PRO A 57 4.17 7.99 -30.34
C PRO A 57 5.19 7.49 -31.36
N ILE A 58 4.79 6.56 -32.22
CA ILE A 58 5.65 5.91 -33.24
C ILE A 58 6.26 6.94 -34.23
N ILE A 59 5.77 8.18 -34.20
CA ILE A 59 6.01 9.22 -35.21
C ILE A 59 6.81 10.42 -34.65
N ALA A 60 7.11 10.49 -33.34
CA ALA A 60 7.82 11.63 -32.77
C ALA A 60 9.33 11.58 -33.06
N SER A 61 9.87 12.65 -33.66
CA SER A 61 11.32 12.80 -33.86
C SER A 61 12.06 13.00 -32.53
N GLU A 62 13.35 12.63 -32.47
CA GLU A 62 14.19 12.85 -31.29
C GLU A 62 14.20 14.32 -30.83
N ALA A 63 14.18 15.27 -31.77
CA ALA A 63 14.12 16.69 -31.48
C ALA A 63 12.82 17.08 -30.75
N VAL A 64 11.68 16.51 -31.14
CA VAL A 64 10.38 16.76 -30.51
C VAL A 64 10.35 16.20 -29.08
N CYS A 65 10.91 15.00 -28.87
CA CYS A 65 11.09 14.46 -27.53
C CYS A 65 12.00 15.33 -26.67
N CYS A 66 13.09 15.88 -27.22
CA CYS A 66 13.96 16.80 -26.49
C CYS A 66 13.23 18.08 -26.07
N HIS A 67 12.39 18.66 -26.94
CA HIS A 67 11.58 19.82 -26.55
C HIS A 67 10.64 19.51 -25.38
N ALA A 68 10.01 18.33 -25.35
CA ALA A 68 9.18 17.92 -24.23
C ALA A 68 9.95 17.84 -22.90
N HIS A 69 11.22 17.44 -22.92
CA HIS A 69 12.07 17.44 -21.72
C HIS A 69 12.49 18.85 -21.29
N ILE A 70 12.64 19.79 -22.23
CA ILE A 70 12.86 21.21 -21.92
C ILE A 70 11.61 21.81 -21.27
N VAL A 71 10.42 21.49 -21.80
CA VAL A 71 9.14 21.91 -21.20
C VAL A 71 9.00 21.32 -19.80
N LEU A 72 9.27 20.03 -19.61
CA LEU A 72 9.24 19.41 -18.28
C LEU A 72 10.23 20.08 -17.31
N HIS A 73 11.45 20.38 -17.76
CA HIS A 73 12.43 21.11 -16.95
C HIS A 73 11.85 22.47 -16.53
N TRP A 74 11.40 23.28 -17.48
CA TRP A 74 10.83 24.60 -17.21
C TRP A 74 9.64 24.54 -16.24
N LEU A 75 8.72 23.59 -16.45
CA LEU A 75 7.58 23.38 -15.55
C LEU A 75 8.06 23.08 -14.13
N LEU A 76 9.00 22.17 -13.95
CA LEU A 76 9.51 21.82 -12.62
C LEU A 76 10.33 22.93 -11.98
N THR A 77 10.99 23.80 -12.75
CA THR A 77 11.78 24.91 -12.18
C THR A 77 10.94 26.13 -11.87
N GLU A 78 9.98 26.48 -12.73
CA GLU A 78 9.19 27.71 -12.62
C GLU A 78 7.85 27.50 -11.89
N HIS A 79 7.33 26.28 -11.84
CA HIS A 79 6.00 25.97 -11.27
C HIS A 79 6.05 25.19 -9.96
N ARG A 80 6.23 25.94 -8.87
CA ARG A 80 6.17 25.42 -7.49
C ARG A 80 4.82 24.80 -7.08
N CYS A 81 3.76 25.02 -7.86
CA CYS A 81 2.45 24.39 -7.66
C CYS A 81 2.44 22.90 -8.04
N ILE A 82 3.46 22.42 -8.75
CA ILE A 82 3.65 21.00 -9.03
C ILE A 82 4.25 20.36 -7.76
N ARG A 83 3.41 19.64 -7.02
CA ARG A 83 3.72 19.02 -5.73
C ARG A 83 4.11 17.56 -5.85
N THR A 84 3.59 16.86 -6.86
CA THR A 84 3.88 15.44 -7.09
C THR A 84 4.56 15.25 -8.45
N LEU A 85 5.71 14.59 -8.45
CA LEU A 85 6.39 14.17 -9.67
C LEU A 85 6.50 12.65 -9.67
N LYS A 86 5.71 12.01 -10.51
CA LYS A 86 5.80 10.58 -10.79
C LYS A 86 6.35 10.38 -12.18
N VAL A 87 7.46 9.65 -12.28
CA VAL A 87 8.17 9.40 -13.54
C VAL A 87 8.58 7.94 -13.68
N LYS A 88 8.56 7.43 -14.93
CA LYS A 88 9.18 6.17 -15.33
C LYS A 88 10.58 6.41 -15.89
N GLY A 89 11.42 5.37 -15.89
CA GLY A 89 12.82 5.42 -16.33
C GLY A 89 13.06 6.13 -17.65
N VAL A 90 12.17 5.94 -18.64
CA VAL A 90 12.27 6.57 -19.97
C VAL A 90 12.45 8.09 -19.89
N VAL A 91 11.79 8.77 -18.94
CA VAL A 91 11.87 10.22 -18.74
C VAL A 91 13.26 10.61 -18.24
N ALA A 92 13.78 9.87 -17.27
CA ALA A 92 15.09 10.13 -16.68
C ALA A 92 16.23 9.76 -17.66
N HIS A 93 16.04 8.76 -18.52
CA HIS A 93 17.09 8.23 -19.41
C HIS A 93 17.34 9.07 -20.65
N ARG A 94 16.29 9.65 -21.24
CA ARG A 94 16.41 10.39 -22.50
C ARG A 94 17.21 11.69 -22.33
N ASN A 95 17.01 12.41 -21.23
CA ASN A 95 17.74 13.64 -20.92
C ASN A 95 18.09 13.75 -19.43
N PRO A 96 19.02 12.91 -18.91
CA PRO A 96 19.31 12.83 -17.48
C PRO A 96 19.87 14.15 -16.93
N ARG A 97 20.61 14.93 -17.72
CA ARG A 97 21.14 16.23 -17.26
C ARG A 97 20.02 17.22 -16.93
N LEU A 98 19.06 17.38 -17.84
CA LEU A 98 17.92 18.28 -17.63
C LEU A 98 17.03 17.78 -16.50
N PHE A 99 16.77 16.46 -16.44
CA PHE A 99 15.98 15.89 -15.36
C PHE A 99 16.61 16.13 -13.98
N LEU A 100 17.91 15.85 -13.84
CA LEU A 100 18.64 16.07 -12.59
C LEU A 100 18.75 17.57 -12.23
N ASP A 101 18.87 18.45 -13.21
CA ASP A 101 18.88 19.90 -13.00
C ASP A 101 17.51 20.41 -12.53
N ALA A 102 16.43 19.93 -13.15
CA ALA A 102 15.06 20.25 -12.74
C ALA A 102 14.80 19.86 -11.28
N LEU A 103 15.23 18.66 -10.86
CA LEU A 103 15.14 18.24 -9.45
C LEU A 103 15.93 19.17 -8.52
N ARG A 104 17.12 19.64 -8.92
CA ARG A 104 17.95 20.53 -8.08
C ARG A 104 17.37 21.92 -7.89
N LEU A 105 16.69 22.42 -8.92
CA LEU A 105 16.13 23.77 -8.93
C LEU A 105 14.70 23.80 -8.37
N ASN A 106 14.02 22.65 -8.31
CA ASN A 106 12.68 22.57 -7.78
C ASN A 106 12.63 22.82 -6.27
N ASN A 107 11.69 23.66 -5.85
CA ASN A 107 11.42 23.97 -4.44
C ASN A 107 9.94 23.74 -4.04
N GLY A 108 9.13 23.17 -4.93
CA GLY A 108 7.70 22.95 -4.76
C GLY A 108 7.31 21.51 -4.41
N LEU A 109 8.13 20.54 -4.82
CA LEU A 109 7.83 19.11 -4.72
C LEU A 109 7.70 18.63 -3.27
N ARG A 110 6.63 17.86 -3.04
CA ARG A 110 6.30 17.18 -1.79
C ARG A 110 6.36 15.66 -1.96
N ARG A 111 6.08 15.13 -3.14
CA ARG A 111 6.15 13.71 -3.45
C ARG A 111 6.95 13.47 -4.72
N LEU A 112 7.90 12.54 -4.66
CA LEU A 112 8.69 12.10 -5.80
C LEU A 112 8.60 10.58 -5.92
N GLU A 113 8.09 10.11 -7.06
CA GLU A 113 7.98 8.69 -7.37
C GLU A 113 8.81 8.36 -8.62
N LEU A 114 9.83 7.51 -8.44
CA LEU A 114 10.71 7.04 -9.51
C LEU A 114 10.45 5.55 -9.74
N HIS A 115 10.01 5.21 -10.96
CA HIS A 115 9.74 3.82 -11.35
C HIS A 115 10.68 3.37 -12.47
N GLU A 116 11.22 2.15 -12.38
CA GLU A 116 11.99 1.49 -13.45
C GLU A 116 13.16 2.36 -13.96
N CYS A 117 13.80 3.12 -13.07
CA CYS A 117 14.86 4.07 -13.42
C CYS A 117 16.23 3.40 -13.38
N ASP A 118 16.71 2.93 -14.53
CA ASP A 118 18.09 2.49 -14.73
C ASP A 118 18.93 3.51 -15.52
N LEU A 119 19.60 4.42 -14.82
CA LEU A 119 20.46 5.41 -15.47
C LEU A 119 21.78 4.81 -16.02
N GLU A 120 22.02 3.52 -15.81
CA GLU A 120 23.28 2.84 -16.10
C GLU A 120 23.20 1.89 -17.32
N ASP A 121 22.04 1.29 -17.62
CA ASP A 121 21.88 0.37 -18.76
C ASP A 121 21.36 1.03 -20.05
N GLY A 122 22.03 0.74 -21.18
CA GLY A 122 21.31 0.62 -22.46
C GLY A 122 21.23 1.79 -23.47
N CYS A 123 22.10 2.81 -23.46
CA CYS A 123 22.62 3.53 -24.65
C CYS A 123 23.25 4.88 -24.26
N LYS A 124 24.58 4.94 -24.18
CA LYS A 124 25.35 6.21 -24.16
C LYS A 124 24.89 7.25 -23.11
N THR A 125 24.56 6.85 -21.88
CA THR A 125 24.47 7.85 -20.80
C THR A 125 25.87 8.44 -20.60
N ARG A 126 26.07 9.72 -20.97
CA ARG A 126 27.35 10.46 -20.86
C ARG A 126 27.66 10.90 -19.43
N ILE A 127 26.95 10.37 -18.44
CA ILE A 127 27.07 10.76 -17.03
C ILE A 127 27.62 9.55 -16.30
N GLN A 128 28.93 9.59 -16.04
CA GLN A 128 29.53 8.72 -15.04
C GLN A 128 28.80 8.94 -13.70
N ASP A 129 28.58 7.88 -12.94
CA ASP A 129 28.00 7.97 -11.59
C ASP A 129 26.57 8.54 -11.57
N ALA A 130 25.76 8.22 -12.58
CA ALA A 130 24.42 8.79 -12.74
C ALA A 130 23.49 8.50 -11.55
N SER A 131 23.56 7.30 -10.95
CA SER A 131 22.81 6.95 -9.74
C SER A 131 23.22 7.82 -8.53
N GLN A 132 24.50 8.18 -8.40
CA GLN A 132 24.97 9.09 -7.35
C GLN A 132 24.46 10.52 -7.60
N HIS A 133 24.53 11.02 -8.84
CA HIS A 133 24.01 12.34 -9.19
C HIS A 133 22.50 12.47 -8.97
N LEU A 134 21.75 11.38 -9.19
CA LEU A 134 20.32 11.29 -8.86
C LEU A 134 20.08 11.46 -7.37
N VAL A 135 20.76 10.68 -6.54
CA VAL A 135 20.61 10.77 -5.08
C VAL A 135 21.00 12.15 -4.55
N VAL A 136 22.07 12.75 -5.09
CA VAL A 136 22.47 14.12 -4.73
C VAL A 136 21.38 15.13 -5.11
N ALA A 137 20.78 14.99 -6.29
CA ALA A 137 19.67 15.86 -6.71
C ALA A 137 18.45 15.69 -5.80
N ILE A 138 18.07 14.46 -5.46
CA ILE A 138 16.99 14.17 -4.50
C ILE A 138 17.28 14.84 -3.14
N GLY A 139 18.52 14.78 -2.67
CA GLY A 139 18.93 15.40 -1.40
C GLY A 139 18.80 16.93 -1.35
N THR A 140 18.63 17.61 -2.50
CA THR A 140 18.35 19.06 -2.54
C THR A 140 16.88 19.41 -2.29
N LEU A 141 15.97 18.43 -2.42
CA LEU A 141 14.53 18.59 -2.24
C LEU A 141 14.16 18.64 -0.74
N THR A 142 14.58 19.71 -0.06
CA THR A 142 14.40 19.85 1.40
C THR A 142 12.94 19.89 1.86
N GLY A 143 12.02 20.25 0.96
CA GLY A 143 10.57 20.26 1.16
C GLY A 143 9.88 18.92 0.89
N LEU A 144 10.60 17.90 0.41
CA LEU A 144 10.02 16.60 0.06
C LEU A 144 9.51 15.88 1.30
N GLU A 145 8.29 15.37 1.23
CA GLU A 145 7.58 14.66 2.30
C GLU A 145 7.52 13.15 2.03
N GLU A 146 7.55 12.76 0.76
CA GLU A 146 7.51 11.36 0.35
C GLU A 146 8.44 11.07 -0.82
N LEU A 147 9.23 10.00 -0.67
CA LEU A 147 10.11 9.48 -1.71
C LEU A 147 9.77 8.02 -1.98
N VAL A 148 9.44 7.70 -3.23
CA VAL A 148 9.14 6.34 -3.70
C VAL A 148 10.16 5.94 -4.75
N LEU A 149 10.86 4.84 -4.50
CA LEU A 149 11.81 4.21 -5.41
C LEU A 149 11.32 2.80 -5.74
N HIS A 150 10.83 2.61 -6.96
CA HIS A 150 10.35 1.32 -7.47
C HIS A 150 11.24 0.84 -8.61
N ASP A 151 11.95 -0.26 -8.43
CA ASP A 151 12.88 -0.83 -9.41
C ASP A 151 13.86 0.22 -9.97
N VAL A 152 14.38 1.08 -9.09
CA VAL A 152 15.43 2.05 -9.39
C VAL A 152 16.78 1.39 -9.16
N PHE A 153 17.66 1.41 -10.16
CA PHE A 153 19.01 0.88 -10.01
C PHE A 153 19.91 1.89 -9.31
N LEU A 154 20.42 1.52 -8.13
CA LEU A 154 21.33 2.34 -7.33
C LEU A 154 22.62 1.58 -7.04
N SER A 155 23.75 2.19 -7.39
CA SER A 155 25.07 1.72 -6.98
C SER A 155 25.22 1.74 -5.45
N GLN A 156 26.17 0.99 -4.92
CA GLN A 156 26.44 0.98 -3.47
C GLN A 156 26.78 2.39 -2.94
N ASP A 157 27.53 3.18 -3.72
CA ASP A 157 27.88 4.54 -3.34
C ASP A 157 26.67 5.49 -3.39
N ALA A 158 25.75 5.29 -4.34
CA ALA A 158 24.49 6.03 -4.38
C ALA A 158 23.62 5.72 -3.15
N LEU A 159 23.56 4.45 -2.73
CA LEU A 159 22.87 4.07 -1.48
C LEU A 159 23.52 4.74 -0.26
N ALA A 160 24.85 4.81 -0.18
CA ALA A 160 25.52 5.51 0.92
C ALA A 160 25.22 7.02 0.94
N LEU A 161 25.11 7.65 -0.24
CA LEU A 161 24.71 9.04 -0.38
C LEU A 161 23.25 9.27 0.05
N LEU A 162 22.35 8.29 -0.07
CA LEU A 162 20.97 8.44 0.42
C LEU A 162 20.96 8.71 1.93
N GLY A 163 21.88 8.10 2.69
CA GLY A 163 22.03 8.39 4.11
C GLY A 163 22.37 9.85 4.38
N THR A 164 23.23 10.47 3.55
CA THR A 164 23.53 11.91 3.65
C THR A 164 22.35 12.78 3.23
N ALA A 165 21.59 12.35 2.23
CA ALA A 165 20.39 13.06 1.79
C ALA A 165 19.34 13.06 2.90
N PHE A 166 19.05 11.91 3.52
CA PHE A 166 18.06 11.79 4.59
C PHE A 166 18.35 12.65 5.82
N GLU A 167 19.62 12.93 6.15
CA GLU A 167 19.97 13.87 7.23
C GLU A 167 19.57 15.32 6.91
N ASN A 168 19.57 15.68 5.62
CA ASN A 168 19.32 17.03 5.14
C ASN A 168 17.89 17.24 4.62
N MET A 169 17.01 16.25 4.79
CA MET A 169 15.61 16.30 4.35
C MET A 169 14.67 16.39 5.57
N PRO A 170 14.44 17.61 6.12
CA PRO A 170 13.69 17.80 7.35
C PRO A 170 12.19 17.51 7.20
N CYS A 171 11.67 17.55 5.98
CA CYS A 171 10.26 17.30 5.67
C CYS A 171 9.94 15.84 5.35
N LEU A 172 10.94 14.98 5.08
CA LEU A 172 10.68 13.61 4.62
C LEU A 172 10.00 12.79 5.74
N ARG A 173 8.80 12.27 5.47
CA ARG A 173 8.00 11.46 6.41
C ARG A 173 7.82 10.03 5.93
N SER A 174 7.76 9.82 4.62
CA SER A 174 7.53 8.52 4.01
C SER A 174 8.67 8.18 3.06
N PHE A 175 9.19 6.95 3.17
CA PHE A 175 10.12 6.39 2.21
C PHE A 175 9.63 5.02 1.79
N SER A 176 9.44 4.85 0.47
CA SER A 176 9.09 3.58 -0.13
C SER A 176 10.23 3.09 -1.03
N ALA A 177 10.68 1.87 -0.82
CA ALA A 177 11.74 1.24 -1.61
C ALA A 177 11.35 -0.20 -1.95
N SER A 178 10.86 -0.42 -3.16
CA SER A 178 10.70 -1.76 -3.71
C SER A 178 11.76 -1.96 -4.78
N LEU A 179 12.86 -2.59 -4.38
CA LEU A 179 14.06 -2.78 -5.19
C LEU A 179 14.18 -4.27 -5.53
N GLY A 180 14.15 -4.62 -6.82
CA GLY A 180 14.23 -6.02 -7.26
C GLY A 180 15.61 -6.68 -7.06
N HIS A 181 16.70 -5.91 -7.11
CA HIS A 181 18.07 -6.42 -7.28
C HIS A 181 19.09 -5.86 -6.26
N VAL A 182 18.77 -5.91 -4.97
CA VAL A 182 19.71 -5.46 -3.91
C VAL A 182 20.53 -6.63 -3.39
N SER A 183 21.86 -6.54 -3.48
CA SER A 183 22.77 -7.52 -2.87
C SER A 183 22.88 -7.34 -1.35
N ALA A 184 23.40 -8.34 -0.63
CA ALA A 184 23.58 -8.25 0.83
C ALA A 184 24.33 -6.99 1.31
N PRO A 185 25.48 -6.60 0.72
CA PRO A 185 26.18 -5.38 1.11
C PRO A 185 25.36 -4.12 0.84
N GLN A 186 24.62 -4.08 -0.27
CA GLN A 186 23.76 -2.94 -0.59
C GLN A 186 22.58 -2.83 0.38
N THR A 187 21.98 -3.95 0.81
CA THR A 187 20.94 -3.98 1.85
C THR A 187 21.47 -3.39 3.14
N ASP A 188 22.66 -3.81 3.59
CA ASP A 188 23.28 -3.27 4.81
C ASP A 188 23.53 -1.76 4.68
N VAL A 189 24.07 -1.29 3.56
CA VAL A 189 24.30 0.16 3.30
C VAL A 189 22.98 0.94 3.31
N LEU A 190 21.90 0.39 2.74
CA LEU A 190 20.59 1.02 2.74
C LEU A 190 20.02 1.11 4.17
N ILE A 191 20.13 0.05 4.96
CA ILE A 191 19.69 0.07 6.37
C ILE A 191 20.52 1.08 7.19
N GLN A 192 21.84 1.14 7.00
CA GLN A 192 22.68 2.16 7.64
C GLN A 192 22.29 3.58 7.21
N SER A 193 21.90 3.76 5.95
CA SER A 193 21.39 5.04 5.45
C SER A 193 20.06 5.42 6.12
N LEU A 194 19.15 4.47 6.29
CA LEU A 194 17.90 4.68 7.02
C LEU A 194 18.14 5.05 8.49
N LYS A 195 19.13 4.47 9.18
CA LYS A 195 19.49 4.82 10.58
C LYS A 195 19.83 6.30 10.76
N ARG A 196 20.31 6.96 9.70
CA ARG A 196 20.68 8.39 9.72
C ARG A 196 19.47 9.31 9.66
N SER A 197 18.35 8.87 9.08
CA SER A 197 17.12 9.64 9.11
C SER A 197 16.58 9.78 10.52
N LYS A 198 16.07 10.97 10.85
CA LYS A 198 15.32 11.26 12.09
C LYS A 198 13.89 11.74 11.81
N THR A 199 13.45 11.64 10.56
CA THR A 199 12.21 12.25 10.07
C THR A 199 11.26 11.24 9.43
N ILE A 200 11.78 10.15 8.85
CA ILE A 200 10.99 9.08 8.22
C ILE A 200 10.19 8.34 9.30
N LYS A 201 8.87 8.54 9.27
CA LYS A 201 7.90 7.88 10.16
C LYS A 201 7.23 6.67 9.50
N ALA A 202 7.22 6.59 8.17
CA ALA A 202 6.67 5.48 7.41
C ALA A 202 7.73 4.89 6.47
N LEU A 203 7.97 3.59 6.58
CA LEU A 203 8.87 2.83 5.72
C LEU A 203 8.07 1.75 5.00
N HIS A 204 8.04 1.80 3.68
CA HIS A 204 7.43 0.78 2.84
C HIS A 204 8.56 0.08 2.06
N CYS A 205 8.71 -1.22 2.20
CA CYS A 205 9.77 -1.95 1.52
C CYS A 205 9.27 -3.30 1.00
N ASN A 206 9.99 -3.89 0.06
CA ASN A 206 9.77 -5.29 -0.28
C ASN A 206 10.66 -6.21 0.58
N ASP A 207 10.68 -7.50 0.29
CA ASP A 207 11.46 -8.50 1.01
C ASP A 207 12.99 -8.32 0.98
N TRP A 208 13.57 -7.33 0.28
CA TRP A 208 15.01 -7.02 0.34
C TRP A 208 15.51 -6.76 1.77
N CYS A 209 14.66 -6.27 2.67
CA CYS A 209 15.00 -6.05 4.07
C CYS A 209 15.15 -7.35 4.87
N LEU A 210 14.70 -8.48 4.30
CA LEU A 210 14.71 -9.82 4.90
C LEU A 210 15.67 -10.80 4.17
N ARG A 211 15.94 -10.58 2.87
CA ARG A 211 16.62 -11.56 1.96
C ARG A 211 18.01 -12.06 2.34
N HIS A 212 18.83 -11.25 3.01
CA HIS A 212 20.30 -11.42 2.91
C HIS A 212 21.08 -11.41 4.22
N GLY A 213 20.42 -11.17 5.36
CA GLY A 213 21.06 -11.18 6.67
C GLY A 213 20.68 -12.42 7.46
N LYS A 214 21.47 -12.74 8.49
CA LYS A 214 20.98 -13.54 9.62
C LYS A 214 20.02 -12.67 10.45
N ASP A 215 18.94 -12.13 9.88
CA ASP A 215 17.88 -11.43 10.60
C ASP A 215 18.26 -10.24 11.53
N THR A 216 19.54 -9.92 11.75
CA THR A 216 19.95 -8.95 12.78
C THR A 216 19.97 -7.52 12.28
N THR A 217 20.46 -7.20 11.08
CA THR A 217 20.66 -5.78 10.70
C THR A 217 19.34 -4.98 10.67
N PHE A 218 18.28 -5.56 10.08
CA PHE A 218 16.98 -4.88 10.02
C PHE A 218 16.24 -4.95 11.36
N ALA A 219 16.34 -6.05 12.09
CA ALA A 219 15.83 -6.17 13.45
C ALA A 219 16.49 -5.15 14.40
N GLU A 220 17.81 -5.00 14.35
CA GLU A 220 18.59 -3.98 15.07
C GLU A 220 18.14 -2.58 14.69
N TYR A 221 17.94 -2.31 13.39
CA TYR A 221 17.36 -1.05 12.94
C TYR A 221 16.01 -0.82 13.62
N LEU A 222 15.07 -1.75 13.55
CA LEU A 222 13.76 -1.61 14.18
C LEU A 222 13.84 -1.48 15.71
N ALA A 223 14.77 -2.15 16.37
CA ALA A 223 14.95 -2.10 17.82
C ALA A 223 15.47 -0.74 18.29
N GLU A 224 16.39 -0.14 17.52
CA GLU A 224 17.04 1.13 17.83
C GLU A 224 16.27 2.36 17.31
N HIS A 225 15.37 2.17 16.34
CA HIS A 225 14.76 3.31 15.66
C HIS A 225 13.72 4.02 16.54
N VAL A 226 13.91 5.34 16.70
CA VAL A 226 13.12 6.16 17.64
C VAL A 226 11.96 6.93 17.00
N VAL A 227 11.83 6.92 15.66
CA VAL A 227 10.78 7.71 14.96
C VAL A 227 9.89 6.92 14.00
N LEU A 228 10.18 5.65 13.71
CA LEU A 228 9.44 4.86 12.71
C LEU A 228 8.14 4.35 13.33
N GLN A 229 7.02 4.87 12.84
CA GLN A 229 5.68 4.58 13.35
C GLN A 229 4.92 3.61 12.46
N GLU A 230 5.25 3.53 11.17
CA GLU A 230 4.59 2.66 10.20
C GLU A 230 5.62 1.87 9.40
N LEU A 231 5.42 0.55 9.34
CA LEU A 231 6.21 -0.37 8.56
C LEU A 231 5.30 -1.22 7.67
N VAL A 232 5.52 -1.17 6.37
CA VAL A 232 4.86 -2.03 5.38
C VAL A 232 5.93 -2.88 4.69
N ILE A 233 5.79 -4.19 4.74
CA ILE A 233 6.68 -5.14 4.06
C ILE A 233 5.87 -5.90 3.02
N ASN A 234 6.23 -5.74 1.74
CA ASN A 234 5.63 -6.47 0.63
C ASN A 234 6.51 -7.65 0.20
N ILE A 235 6.03 -8.86 0.46
CA ILE A 235 6.77 -10.08 0.15
C ILE A 235 6.52 -10.47 -1.31
N THR A 236 7.56 -10.34 -2.14
CA THR A 236 7.46 -10.65 -3.57
C THR A 236 7.26 -12.14 -3.85
N ARG A 237 6.52 -12.43 -4.93
CA ARG A 237 6.26 -13.81 -5.38
C ARG A 237 7.57 -14.50 -5.76
N GLY A 238 7.97 -15.48 -4.95
CA GLY A 238 9.21 -16.24 -5.15
C GLY A 238 10.05 -16.28 -3.88
N PHE A 239 9.90 -15.28 -3.00
CA PHE A 239 10.47 -15.25 -1.65
C PHE A 239 9.69 -16.14 -0.65
N ARG A 240 9.12 -17.24 -1.14
CA ARG A 240 8.21 -18.11 -0.36
C ARG A 240 8.93 -19.04 0.61
N SER A 241 10.26 -19.06 0.62
CA SER A 241 11.02 -20.14 1.29
C SER A 241 11.45 -19.85 2.73
N ARG A 242 10.99 -18.78 3.39
CA ARG A 242 11.62 -18.34 4.65
C ARG A 242 10.68 -17.59 5.62
N ALA A 243 9.58 -18.22 6.04
CA ALA A 243 8.72 -17.71 7.12
C ALA A 243 9.50 -17.25 8.37
N LYS A 244 10.63 -17.89 8.66
CA LYS A 244 11.54 -17.58 9.77
C LYS A 244 12.08 -16.15 9.80
N GLU A 245 12.27 -15.49 8.66
CA GLU A 245 12.94 -14.17 8.66
C GLU A 245 12.05 -13.08 9.26
N VAL A 246 10.72 -13.26 9.18
CA VAL A 246 9.76 -12.35 9.83
C VAL A 246 9.70 -12.58 11.34
N GLU A 247 10.14 -13.73 11.85
CA GLU A 247 10.19 -13.99 13.30
C GLU A 247 11.04 -12.96 14.02
N SER A 248 12.16 -12.55 13.42
CA SER A 248 13.03 -11.51 13.96
C SER A 248 12.33 -10.15 14.11
N VAL A 249 11.44 -9.81 13.15
CA VAL A 249 10.59 -8.63 13.25
C VAL A 249 9.66 -8.78 14.45
N PHE A 250 9.00 -9.94 14.61
CA PHE A 250 8.13 -10.20 15.76
C PHE A 250 8.88 -10.17 17.10
N GLU A 251 10.07 -10.75 17.18
CA GLU A 251 10.90 -10.72 18.38
C GLU A 251 11.24 -9.29 18.80
N VAL A 252 11.59 -8.42 17.85
CA VAL A 252 11.86 -7.01 18.11
C VAL A 252 10.61 -6.24 18.51
N LEU A 253 9.43 -6.60 18.00
CA LEU A 253 8.18 -5.97 18.45
C LEU A 253 7.96 -6.15 19.96
N ALA A 254 8.47 -7.20 20.61
CA ALA A 254 8.32 -7.35 22.06
C ALA A 254 8.95 -6.18 22.85
N THR A 255 10.02 -5.56 22.31
CA THR A 255 10.75 -4.46 22.96
C THR A 255 10.52 -3.11 22.29
N ASN A 256 10.15 -3.07 21.02
CA ASN A 256 9.90 -1.83 20.29
C ASN A 256 8.72 -1.04 20.89
N ARG A 257 8.96 0.25 21.20
CA ARG A 257 7.98 1.18 21.80
C ARG A 257 7.63 2.37 20.91
N VAL A 258 7.89 2.27 19.60
CA VAL A 258 7.68 3.37 18.64
C VAL A 258 6.69 2.98 17.55
N LEU A 259 6.81 1.76 17.01
CA LEU A 259 6.02 1.27 15.90
C LEU A 259 4.55 1.19 16.30
N ARG A 260 3.70 1.85 15.51
CA ARG A 260 2.23 1.89 15.69
C ARG A 260 1.52 1.03 14.67
N LYS A 261 2.07 0.86 13.48
CA LYS A 261 1.47 0.10 12.41
C LYS A 261 2.47 -0.86 11.79
N LEU A 262 2.05 -2.11 11.63
CA LEU A 262 2.79 -3.12 10.89
C LEU A 262 1.84 -3.77 9.87
N HIS A 263 2.24 -3.76 8.61
CA HIS A 263 1.53 -4.43 7.53
C HIS A 263 2.47 -5.40 6.81
N LEU A 264 2.11 -6.68 6.83
CA LEU A 264 2.84 -7.75 6.13
C LEU A 264 2.02 -8.24 4.94
N VAL A 265 2.37 -7.78 3.74
CA VAL A 265 1.69 -8.12 2.48
C VAL A 265 2.32 -9.36 1.86
N GLY A 266 1.50 -10.34 1.51
CA GLY A 266 1.95 -11.58 0.85
C GLY A 266 2.70 -12.53 1.78
N HIS A 267 2.64 -12.33 3.10
CA HIS A 267 3.31 -13.21 4.06
C HIS A 267 2.57 -14.52 4.25
N LEU A 268 3.33 -15.61 4.29
CA LEU A 268 2.80 -16.95 4.51
C LEU A 268 3.14 -17.37 5.92
N PHE A 269 2.14 -17.34 6.81
CA PHE A 269 2.32 -17.83 8.17
C PHE A 269 2.50 -19.34 8.20
N GLU A 270 3.40 -19.80 9.04
CA GLU A 270 3.42 -21.17 9.55
C GLU A 270 2.54 -21.26 10.82
N PRO A 271 1.87 -22.39 11.08
CA PRO A 271 1.01 -22.55 12.27
C PRO A 271 1.70 -22.21 13.60
N SER A 272 2.99 -22.54 13.73
CA SER A 272 3.84 -22.27 14.90
C SER A 272 4.05 -20.77 15.18
N GLN A 273 3.97 -19.93 14.15
CA GLN A 273 4.17 -18.48 14.28
C GLN A 273 2.99 -17.79 15.00
N GLY A 274 1.82 -18.43 15.05
CA GLY A 274 0.69 -17.94 15.85
C GLY A 274 1.04 -17.85 17.34
N LEU A 275 1.78 -18.82 17.87
CA LEU A 275 2.22 -18.81 19.27
C LEU A 275 3.24 -17.69 19.54
N LEU A 276 4.20 -17.49 18.63
CA LEU A 276 5.16 -16.40 18.73
C LEU A 276 4.45 -15.04 18.71
N LEU A 277 3.57 -14.83 17.72
CA LEU A 277 2.82 -13.59 17.56
C LEU A 277 1.96 -13.29 18.80
N SER A 278 1.26 -14.28 19.34
CA SER A 278 0.43 -14.09 20.55
C SER A 278 1.27 -13.73 21.78
N LYS A 279 2.43 -14.35 21.97
CA LYS A 279 3.36 -14.00 23.05
C LYS A 279 3.91 -12.58 22.92
N VAL A 280 4.26 -12.16 21.71
CA VAL A 280 4.73 -10.80 21.42
C VAL A 280 3.62 -9.79 21.69
N MET A 281 2.42 -10.01 21.14
CA MET A 281 1.26 -9.13 21.33
C MET A 281 0.79 -9.05 22.79
N ALA A 282 1.05 -10.06 23.62
CA ALA A 282 0.77 -9.98 25.06
C ALA A 282 1.64 -8.92 25.79
N THR A 283 2.78 -8.53 25.22
CA THR A 283 3.74 -7.59 25.85
C THR A 283 3.90 -6.27 25.08
N ASN A 284 3.55 -6.26 23.79
CA ASN A 284 3.51 -5.05 22.99
C ASN A 284 2.13 -4.39 23.06
N ASN A 285 2.07 -3.23 23.72
CA ASN A 285 0.89 -2.36 23.78
C ASN A 285 1.10 -1.04 23.00
N THR A 286 2.15 -0.98 22.19
CA THR A 286 2.49 0.20 21.39
C THR A 286 1.88 0.12 20.00
N LEU A 287 1.91 -1.08 19.40
CA LEU A 287 1.32 -1.38 18.11
C LEU A 287 -0.20 -1.23 18.20
N GLN A 288 -0.73 -0.38 17.34
CA GLN A 288 -2.15 -0.05 17.24
C GLN A 288 -2.82 -0.74 16.06
N SER A 289 -2.07 -1.03 15.00
CA SER A 289 -2.56 -1.72 13.81
C SER A 289 -1.62 -2.84 13.41
N PHE A 290 -2.15 -4.05 13.30
CA PHE A 290 -1.48 -5.18 12.69
C PHE A 290 -2.33 -5.69 11.54
N ARG A 291 -1.78 -5.62 10.32
CA ARG A 291 -2.41 -6.15 9.12
C ARG A 291 -1.53 -7.19 8.46
N THR A 292 -2.15 -8.25 7.95
CA THR A 292 -1.47 -9.19 7.08
C THR A 292 -2.44 -9.79 6.08
N CYS A 293 -1.94 -10.02 4.87
CA CYS A 293 -2.63 -10.77 3.83
C CYS A 293 -1.69 -11.83 3.26
N GLY A 294 -2.23 -13.01 2.98
CA GLY A 294 -1.46 -14.19 2.60
C GLY A 294 -2.33 -15.35 2.19
N ASN A 295 -1.74 -16.54 2.07
CA ASN A 295 -2.53 -17.76 1.89
C ASN A 295 -3.19 -18.17 3.20
N LYS A 296 -4.24 -18.99 3.08
CA LYS A 296 -4.93 -19.57 4.23
C LYS A 296 -3.96 -20.30 5.16
N CYS A 297 -3.97 -19.93 6.43
CA CYS A 297 -3.20 -20.57 7.48
C CYS A 297 -4.09 -20.79 8.72
N THR A 298 -3.78 -21.82 9.48
CA THR A 298 -4.45 -22.14 10.73
C THR A 298 -3.41 -22.05 11.83
N PHE A 299 -3.56 -21.10 12.76
CA PHE A 299 -2.69 -21.02 13.92
C PHE A 299 -2.89 -22.20 14.86
N GLU A 300 -1.82 -22.60 15.54
CA GLU A 300 -1.92 -23.55 16.64
C GLU A 300 -2.64 -22.91 17.85
N ASP A 301 -3.34 -23.77 18.60
CA ASP A 301 -4.07 -23.43 19.82
C ASP A 301 -5.10 -22.29 19.64
N ASP A 302 -5.35 -21.54 20.72
CA ASP A 302 -6.22 -20.37 20.82
C ASP A 302 -5.43 -19.06 20.60
N SER A 303 -4.36 -19.09 19.79
CA SER A 303 -3.43 -17.96 19.60
C SER A 303 -4.13 -16.66 19.18
N LEU A 304 -5.11 -16.73 18.28
CA LEU A 304 -5.91 -15.57 17.86
C LEU A 304 -6.74 -15.01 19.02
N ALA A 305 -7.39 -15.88 19.81
CA ALA A 305 -8.14 -15.47 20.99
C ALA A 305 -7.23 -14.82 22.04
N LYS A 306 -6.01 -15.34 22.23
CA LYS A 306 -5.00 -14.74 23.11
C LYS A 306 -4.57 -13.34 22.66
N ILE A 307 -4.41 -13.11 21.35
CA ILE A 307 -4.10 -11.79 20.80
C ILE A 307 -5.28 -10.84 21.07
N VAL A 308 -6.49 -11.24 20.70
CA VAL A 308 -7.71 -10.42 20.82
C VAL A 308 -8.03 -10.10 22.28
N GLY A 309 -7.94 -11.07 23.19
CA GLY A 309 -8.29 -10.90 24.60
C GLY A 309 -7.18 -10.29 25.45
N GLY A 310 -5.91 -10.51 25.09
CA GLY A 310 -4.76 -10.12 25.90
C GLY A 310 -4.14 -8.77 25.54
N ASN A 311 -4.30 -8.29 24.31
CA ASN A 311 -3.68 -7.03 23.88
C ASN A 311 -4.56 -5.81 24.20
N THR A 312 -3.97 -4.82 24.88
CA THR A 312 -4.65 -3.58 25.30
C THR A 312 -4.20 -2.34 24.52
N GLY A 313 -3.24 -2.46 23.60
CA GLY A 313 -2.80 -1.37 22.72
C GLY A 313 -3.34 -1.45 21.30
N LEU A 314 -3.70 -2.65 20.85
CA LEU A 314 -4.12 -2.94 19.49
C LEU A 314 -5.56 -2.46 19.25
N LEU A 315 -5.72 -1.60 18.25
CA LEU A 315 -7.00 -1.02 17.82
C LEU A 315 -7.53 -1.74 16.57
N GLU A 316 -6.62 -2.18 15.70
CA GLU A 316 -6.97 -2.82 14.43
C GLU A 316 -6.17 -4.12 14.29
N LEU A 317 -6.88 -5.24 14.15
CA LEU A 317 -6.31 -6.54 13.84
C LEU A 317 -6.96 -7.07 12.56
N GLU A 318 -6.22 -7.04 11.47
CA GLU A 318 -6.69 -7.52 10.17
C GLU A 318 -5.79 -8.65 9.70
N MET A 319 -6.23 -9.89 9.93
CA MET A 319 -5.49 -11.08 9.56
C MET A 319 -6.27 -11.85 8.51
N GLU A 320 -6.16 -11.39 7.27
CA GLU A 320 -6.84 -12.04 6.14
C GLU A 320 -6.37 -13.50 6.05
N ASN A 321 -7.31 -14.39 5.77
CA ASN A 321 -7.04 -15.82 5.57
C ASN A 321 -6.44 -16.58 6.79
N ILE A 322 -6.51 -16.05 8.01
CA ILE A 322 -6.20 -16.83 9.22
C ILE A 322 -7.45 -17.51 9.75
N ALA A 323 -7.50 -18.84 9.61
CA ALA A 323 -8.63 -19.65 10.05
C ALA A 323 -8.81 -19.56 11.57
N VAL A 324 -10.05 -19.38 12.00
CA VAL A 324 -10.41 -19.31 13.41
C VAL A 324 -10.40 -20.70 14.03
N VAL A 325 -9.49 -20.92 14.99
CA VAL A 325 -9.47 -22.10 15.88
C VAL A 325 -9.93 -21.68 17.27
N GLY A 326 -10.75 -22.51 17.93
CA GLY A 326 -11.25 -22.21 19.27
C GLY A 326 -12.24 -21.04 19.28
N VAL A 327 -13.34 -21.17 18.53
CA VAL A 327 -14.39 -20.12 18.40
C VAL A 327 -14.93 -19.69 19.78
N GLU A 328 -15.05 -20.61 20.73
CA GLU A 328 -15.52 -20.29 22.08
C GLU A 328 -14.55 -19.37 22.82
N GLN A 329 -13.24 -19.65 22.72
CA GLN A 329 -12.19 -18.82 23.29
C GLN A 329 -12.15 -17.46 22.61
N LEU A 330 -12.30 -17.41 21.28
CA LEU A 330 -12.35 -16.15 20.55
C LEU A 330 -13.60 -15.33 20.91
N ALA A 331 -14.76 -15.97 21.08
CA ALA A 331 -15.99 -15.31 21.51
C ALA A 331 -15.85 -14.72 22.92
N GLU A 332 -15.20 -15.41 23.86
CA GLU A 332 -14.89 -14.85 25.18
C GLU A 332 -13.89 -13.70 25.11
N ALA A 333 -12.86 -13.83 24.27
CA ALA A 333 -11.88 -12.76 24.03
C ALA A 333 -12.54 -11.49 23.44
N ILE A 334 -13.44 -11.65 22.47
CA ILE A 334 -14.24 -10.55 21.90
C ILE A 334 -15.11 -9.91 22.99
N ARG A 335 -15.77 -10.71 23.82
CA ARG A 335 -16.64 -10.20 24.89
C ARG A 335 -15.89 -9.37 25.93
N THR A 336 -14.65 -9.73 26.22
CA THR A 336 -13.83 -9.12 27.27
C THR A 336 -12.87 -8.04 26.78
N ASN A 337 -12.58 -7.98 25.47
CA ASN A 337 -11.73 -6.94 24.91
C ASN A 337 -12.37 -5.54 25.09
N THR A 338 -11.56 -4.56 25.48
CA THR A 338 -12.02 -3.19 25.78
C THR A 338 -11.30 -2.10 24.97
N THR A 339 -10.54 -2.48 23.94
CA THR A 339 -9.61 -1.57 23.25
C THR A 339 -9.76 -1.64 21.74
N MET A 340 -9.90 -2.84 21.18
CA MET A 340 -9.97 -3.10 19.75
C MET A 340 -11.21 -2.46 19.12
N LYS A 341 -11.02 -1.89 17.94
CA LYS A 341 -12.02 -1.20 17.11
C LYS A 341 -12.34 -1.96 15.83
N LYS A 342 -11.35 -2.60 15.22
CA LYS A 342 -11.51 -3.37 13.99
C LYS A 342 -10.90 -4.75 14.10
N LEU A 343 -11.62 -5.76 13.62
CA LEU A 343 -11.18 -7.16 13.57
C LEU A 343 -11.58 -7.79 12.24
N SER A 344 -10.64 -8.38 11.49
CA SER A 344 -10.97 -9.28 10.37
C SER A 344 -10.74 -10.74 10.77
N LEU A 345 -11.65 -11.61 10.36
CA LEU A 345 -11.64 -13.05 10.61
C LEU A 345 -11.86 -13.81 9.31
N CYS A 346 -11.11 -14.88 9.08
CA CYS A 346 -11.45 -15.84 8.02
C CYS A 346 -12.55 -16.78 8.52
N CYS A 347 -13.73 -16.70 7.89
CA CYS A 347 -14.93 -17.43 8.27
C CYS A 347 -15.24 -18.64 7.38
N SER A 348 -14.30 -19.05 6.51
CA SER A 348 -14.53 -20.13 5.54
C SER A 348 -14.85 -21.50 6.15
N GLU A 349 -14.37 -21.77 7.37
CA GLU A 349 -14.61 -23.04 8.07
C GLU A 349 -15.62 -22.90 9.23
N LEU A 350 -16.23 -21.73 9.41
CA LEU A 350 -17.16 -21.51 10.51
C LEU A 350 -18.54 -22.10 10.19
N SER A 351 -19.09 -22.86 11.14
CA SER A 351 -20.49 -23.25 11.08
C SER A 351 -21.41 -22.07 11.41
N LEU A 352 -22.72 -22.23 11.16
CA LEU A 352 -23.72 -21.26 11.60
C LEU A 352 -23.67 -21.07 13.14
N ALA A 353 -23.54 -22.16 13.89
CA ALA A 353 -23.46 -22.12 15.35
C ALA A 353 -22.22 -21.35 15.85
N ASP A 354 -21.08 -21.51 15.16
CA ASP A 354 -19.87 -20.75 15.46
C ASP A 354 -20.06 -19.25 15.18
N THR A 355 -20.69 -18.94 14.05
CA THR A 355 -21.01 -17.55 13.68
C THR A 355 -21.96 -16.91 14.70
N THR A 356 -22.99 -17.64 15.15
CA THR A 356 -23.88 -17.18 16.22
C THR A 356 -23.12 -16.85 17.50
N LYS A 357 -22.18 -17.70 17.94
CA LYS A 357 -21.35 -17.43 19.13
C LYS A 357 -20.55 -16.13 18.99
N LEU A 358 -19.95 -15.88 17.82
CA LEU A 358 -19.20 -14.65 17.55
C LEU A 358 -20.11 -13.41 17.56
N CYS A 359 -21.30 -13.51 16.97
CA CYS A 359 -22.28 -12.41 16.95
C CYS A 359 -22.82 -12.10 18.36
N GLU A 360 -23.15 -13.11 19.16
CA GLU A 360 -23.57 -12.93 20.55
C GLU A 360 -22.46 -12.31 21.43
N ALA A 361 -21.20 -12.65 21.18
CA ALA A 361 -20.06 -12.02 21.82
C ALA A 361 -19.92 -10.55 21.41
N LEU A 362 -20.03 -10.25 20.11
CA LEU A 362 -19.95 -8.90 19.58
C LEU A 362 -21.08 -8.00 20.11
N ALA A 363 -22.30 -8.53 20.24
CA ALA A 363 -23.44 -7.83 20.82
C ALA A 363 -23.19 -7.38 22.26
N LYS A 364 -22.38 -8.12 23.02
CA LYS A 364 -21.97 -7.79 24.39
C LYS A 364 -20.71 -6.91 24.47
N ASN A 365 -19.96 -6.82 23.38
CA ASN A 365 -18.78 -5.94 23.29
C ASN A 365 -19.21 -4.52 22.89
N SER A 366 -18.65 -3.49 23.53
CA SER A 366 -18.97 -2.08 23.25
C SER A 366 -17.87 -1.32 22.50
N THR A 367 -16.71 -1.94 22.27
CA THR A 367 -15.53 -1.25 21.72
C THR A 367 -15.28 -1.54 20.26
N LEU A 368 -15.48 -2.77 19.81
CA LEU A 368 -15.35 -3.20 18.41
C LEU A 368 -16.39 -2.50 17.55
N GLN A 369 -15.98 -1.66 16.62
CA GLN A 369 -16.89 -0.94 15.74
C GLN A 369 -17.12 -1.70 14.44
N THR A 370 -16.13 -2.46 13.99
CA THR A 370 -16.20 -3.22 12.74
C THR A 370 -15.59 -4.59 12.91
N VAL A 371 -16.32 -5.62 12.51
CA VAL A 371 -15.84 -6.99 12.35
C VAL A 371 -16.10 -7.39 10.91
N THR A 372 -15.08 -7.85 10.20
CA THR A 372 -15.24 -8.39 8.85
C THR A 372 -15.04 -9.90 8.90
N GLY A 373 -15.99 -10.66 8.38
CA GLY A 373 -15.84 -12.09 8.17
C GLY A 373 -15.62 -12.39 6.69
N GLU A 374 -14.50 -12.98 6.35
CA GLU A 374 -14.12 -13.31 4.97
C GLU A 374 -14.50 -14.74 4.61
N GLU A 375 -14.86 -14.95 3.34
CA GLU A 375 -15.10 -16.27 2.74
C GLU A 375 -16.23 -17.10 3.38
N VAL A 376 -17.34 -16.48 3.81
CA VAL A 376 -18.50 -17.26 4.32
C VAL A 376 -19.01 -18.21 3.24
N ASN A 377 -19.32 -19.44 3.62
CA ASN A 377 -19.91 -20.43 2.71
C ASN A 377 -21.23 -19.89 2.11
N GLU A 378 -21.37 -19.95 0.77
CA GLU A 378 -22.54 -19.42 0.07
C GLU A 378 -23.87 -19.99 0.58
N SER A 379 -23.88 -21.23 1.09
CA SER A 379 -25.08 -21.87 1.67
C SER A 379 -25.46 -21.34 3.04
N LEU A 380 -24.55 -20.66 3.74
CA LEU A 380 -24.79 -20.09 5.07
C LEU A 380 -25.10 -18.60 5.03
N VAL A 381 -24.96 -17.93 3.88
CA VAL A 381 -25.08 -16.46 3.77
C VAL A 381 -26.41 -15.98 4.34
N ALA A 382 -27.54 -16.52 3.90
CA ALA A 382 -28.87 -16.09 4.36
C ALA A 382 -29.06 -16.29 5.88
N ASP A 383 -28.64 -17.45 6.39
CA ASP A 383 -28.72 -17.76 7.82
C ASP A 383 -27.81 -16.85 8.66
N VAL A 384 -26.61 -16.54 8.19
CA VAL A 384 -25.67 -15.63 8.85
C VAL A 384 -26.25 -14.23 8.97
N TYR A 385 -26.86 -13.70 7.90
CA TYR A 385 -27.54 -12.40 7.97
C TYR A 385 -28.76 -12.40 8.88
N LYS A 386 -29.49 -13.52 8.97
CA LYS A 386 -30.55 -13.69 9.97
C LYS A 386 -29.99 -13.60 11.38
N VAL A 387 -28.88 -14.30 11.66
CA VAL A 387 -28.18 -14.23 12.95
C VAL A 387 -27.77 -12.79 13.26
N LEU A 388 -27.17 -12.07 12.31
CA LEU A 388 -26.77 -10.66 12.51
C LEU A 388 -27.92 -9.77 12.97
N ARG A 389 -29.12 -9.95 12.40
CA ARG A 389 -30.31 -9.19 12.81
C ARG A 389 -30.81 -9.62 14.18
N GLU A 390 -30.86 -10.93 14.44
CA GLU A 390 -31.31 -11.46 15.73
C GLU A 390 -30.41 -11.03 16.89
N THR A 391 -29.10 -10.86 16.64
CA THR A 391 -28.12 -10.37 17.62
C THR A 391 -27.94 -8.85 17.61
N GLY A 392 -28.52 -8.12 16.64
CA GLY A 392 -28.37 -6.67 16.49
C GLY A 392 -26.94 -6.23 16.16
N THR A 393 -26.21 -7.02 15.36
CA THR A 393 -24.81 -6.79 14.98
C THR A 393 -24.61 -6.46 13.52
N ASP A 394 -25.68 -6.33 12.74
CA ASP A 394 -25.74 -6.01 11.32
C ASP A 394 -24.95 -4.75 10.92
N GLN A 395 -24.95 -3.71 11.76
CA GLN A 395 -24.19 -2.48 11.49
C GLN A 395 -22.69 -2.59 11.81
N ARG A 396 -22.29 -3.61 12.58
CA ARG A 396 -20.93 -3.78 13.10
C ARG A 396 -20.20 -4.94 12.47
N MET A 397 -20.90 -5.96 11.98
CA MET A 397 -20.31 -7.15 11.38
C MET A 397 -20.70 -7.25 9.91
N LYS A 398 -19.70 -7.22 9.04
CA LYS A 398 -19.85 -7.39 7.59
C LYS A 398 -19.28 -8.74 7.18
N PHE A 399 -19.93 -9.42 6.25
CA PHE A 399 -19.40 -10.65 5.68
C PHE A 399 -19.17 -10.51 4.19
N ARG A 400 -18.02 -11.01 3.74
CA ARG A 400 -17.73 -11.21 2.34
C ARG A 400 -17.89 -12.69 2.01
N SER A 401 -18.61 -12.98 0.94
CA SER A 401 -18.76 -14.33 0.39
C SER A 401 -18.65 -14.25 -1.13
N ILE A 402 -18.09 -15.30 -1.73
CA ILE A 402 -18.14 -15.48 -3.18
C ILE A 402 -19.34 -16.37 -3.46
N ILE A 403 -20.42 -15.78 -3.96
CA ILE A 403 -21.63 -16.52 -4.30
C ILE A 403 -21.50 -17.04 -5.73
N LYS A 404 -21.62 -18.36 -5.91
CA LYS A 404 -21.51 -19.03 -7.21
C LYS A 404 -22.88 -19.49 -7.70
N SER A 405 -23.75 -19.87 -6.79
CA SER A 405 -25.10 -20.35 -7.08
C SER A 405 -26.10 -19.19 -7.27
N PRO A 406 -26.82 -19.12 -8.40
CA PRO A 406 -27.91 -18.16 -8.59
C PRO A 406 -29.00 -18.27 -7.51
N PHE A 407 -29.27 -19.48 -7.00
CA PHE A 407 -30.27 -19.70 -5.95
C PHE A 407 -29.79 -19.15 -4.60
N ALA A 408 -28.50 -19.31 -4.27
CA ALA A 408 -27.94 -18.74 -3.05
C ALA A 408 -27.95 -17.20 -3.11
N LEU A 409 -27.72 -16.63 -4.31
CA LEU A 409 -27.85 -15.19 -4.51
C LEU A 409 -29.29 -14.71 -4.33
N GLN A 410 -30.26 -15.41 -4.92
CA GLN A 410 -31.69 -15.09 -4.74
C GLN A 410 -32.09 -15.15 -3.27
N GLU A 411 -31.76 -16.24 -2.59
CA GLU A 411 -32.10 -16.44 -1.19
C GLU A 411 -31.46 -15.35 -0.31
N ALA A 412 -30.21 -14.99 -0.57
CA ALA A 412 -29.54 -13.89 0.12
C ALA A 412 -30.27 -12.55 -0.11
N LEU A 413 -30.63 -12.22 -1.35
CA LEU A 413 -31.32 -10.96 -1.68
C LEU A 413 -32.77 -10.90 -1.15
N GLU A 414 -33.48 -12.03 -1.13
CA GLU A 414 -34.83 -12.13 -0.57
C GLU A 414 -34.84 -11.91 0.95
N HIS A 415 -33.81 -12.38 1.65
CA HIS A 415 -33.75 -12.37 3.10
C HIS A 415 -32.86 -11.25 3.67
N CYS A 416 -32.15 -10.49 2.84
CA CYS A 416 -31.16 -9.50 3.27
C CYS A 416 -31.20 -8.25 2.39
N HIS A 417 -32.23 -7.41 2.58
CA HIS A 417 -32.39 -6.16 1.82
C HIS A 417 -31.32 -5.09 2.08
N GLU A 418 -30.44 -5.30 3.07
CA GLU A 418 -29.32 -4.42 3.43
C GLU A 418 -27.96 -4.91 2.90
N LEU A 419 -27.92 -5.94 2.04
CA LEU A 419 -26.71 -6.36 1.32
C LEU A 419 -26.17 -5.21 0.47
N THR A 420 -25.10 -4.53 0.93
CA THR A 420 -24.47 -3.44 0.18
C THR A 420 -23.29 -3.88 -0.68
N GLU A 421 -22.70 -5.05 -0.39
CA GLU A 421 -21.53 -5.59 -1.11
C GLU A 421 -21.73 -7.10 -1.33
N VAL A 422 -21.88 -7.52 -2.59
CA VAL A 422 -22.01 -8.93 -2.99
C VAL A 422 -21.11 -9.21 -4.20
N ASP A 423 -20.13 -10.09 -4.01
CA ASP A 423 -19.31 -10.59 -5.11
C ASP A 423 -19.96 -11.86 -5.69
N TYR A 424 -20.63 -11.71 -6.84
CA TYR A 424 -21.20 -12.82 -7.59
C TYR A 424 -20.22 -13.30 -8.67
N CYS A 425 -19.75 -14.55 -8.54
CA CYS A 425 -18.87 -15.19 -9.52
C CYS A 425 -19.51 -16.48 -10.04
N PRO A 426 -20.38 -16.41 -11.07
CA PRO A 426 -21.05 -17.59 -11.59
C PRO A 426 -20.06 -18.58 -12.19
N THR A 427 -20.29 -19.87 -11.97
CA THR A 427 -19.53 -20.91 -12.70
C THR A 427 -19.95 -20.93 -14.18
N PRO A 428 -19.06 -21.24 -15.15
CA PRO A 428 -19.39 -21.21 -16.59
C PRO A 428 -20.60 -22.07 -17.01
N ARG A 429 -21.04 -23.01 -16.16
CA ARG A 429 -22.19 -23.88 -16.41
C ARG A 429 -23.54 -23.32 -15.92
N SER A 430 -23.57 -22.24 -15.13
CA SER A 430 -24.80 -21.73 -14.50
C SER A 430 -25.46 -20.54 -15.21
N VAL A 431 -24.84 -20.00 -16.26
CA VAL A 431 -25.02 -18.59 -16.66
C VAL A 431 -26.27 -18.31 -17.52
N THR A 432 -26.73 -19.19 -18.41
CA THR A 432 -27.65 -18.73 -19.48
C THR A 432 -29.16 -18.97 -19.25
N GLY A 433 -29.56 -19.84 -18.32
CA GLY A 433 -30.99 -20.13 -18.08
C GLY A 433 -31.49 -19.77 -16.68
N THR A 434 -30.62 -19.83 -15.68
CA THR A 434 -31.00 -19.84 -14.26
C THR A 434 -31.23 -18.44 -13.69
N LEU A 435 -30.43 -17.45 -14.09
CA LEU A 435 -30.62 -16.06 -13.64
C LEU A 435 -31.96 -15.48 -14.14
N ASN A 436 -32.33 -15.81 -15.39
CA ASN A 436 -33.62 -15.41 -15.98
C ASN A 436 -34.82 -16.05 -15.29
N SER A 437 -34.72 -17.32 -14.84
CA SER A 437 -35.80 -17.98 -14.10
C SER A 437 -35.91 -17.53 -12.64
N VAL A 438 -34.79 -17.10 -12.06
CA VAL A 438 -34.66 -16.74 -10.65
C VAL A 438 -35.05 -15.27 -10.39
N PHE A 439 -34.62 -14.34 -11.24
CA PHE A 439 -34.86 -12.91 -11.04
C PHE A 439 -36.02 -12.34 -11.87
N GLY A 440 -36.62 -13.11 -12.78
CA GLY A 440 -37.73 -12.66 -13.63
C GLY A 440 -37.39 -11.46 -14.54
N CYS A 441 -36.11 -11.09 -14.63
CA CYS A 441 -35.63 -9.95 -15.39
C CYS A 441 -35.08 -10.41 -16.74
N TYR A 442 -35.74 -9.99 -17.83
CA TYR A 442 -35.30 -10.22 -19.20
C TYR A 442 -34.12 -9.32 -19.65
N PHE A 443 -33.45 -8.60 -18.74
CA PHE A 443 -32.50 -7.53 -19.07
C PHE A 443 -31.37 -7.36 -18.03
N ILE A 444 -30.63 -8.41 -17.69
CA ILE A 444 -29.34 -8.25 -16.99
C ILE A 444 -28.25 -8.85 -17.87
N ASP A 445 -27.76 -8.05 -18.82
CA ASP A 445 -26.69 -8.40 -19.76
C ASP A 445 -25.31 -7.83 -19.35
N GLU A 446 -25.20 -7.09 -18.24
CA GLU A 446 -23.90 -6.53 -17.81
C GLU A 446 -23.75 -6.63 -16.29
N LEU A 447 -23.04 -7.66 -15.84
CA LEU A 447 -22.26 -7.65 -14.61
C LEU A 447 -20.81 -7.85 -15.04
N ASP A 448 -19.98 -6.83 -14.80
CA ASP A 448 -18.59 -6.74 -15.27
C ASP A 448 -17.77 -7.98 -14.84
N TYR A 449 -17.01 -8.50 -15.82
CA TYR A 449 -16.22 -9.75 -15.78
C TYR A 449 -14.92 -9.67 -14.99
#